data_AF-T0XQL5-F1
#
_entry.id   AF-T0XQL5-F1
#
_cell.length_a   1.000
_cell.length_b   1.000
_cell.length_c   1.000
_cell.angle_alpha   90.00
_cell.angle_beta   90.00
_cell.angle_gamma   90.00
#
_symmetry.space_group_name_H-M   'P 1'
#
loop_
_entity.id
_entity.type
_entity.pdbx_description
1 polymer ?
#
loop_
_entity_poly.entity_id
_entity_poly.type
_entity_poly.pdbx_seq_one_letter_code
_entity_poly.pdbx_strand_id
1 'polypeptide(L)'
;MSGKALFFSASPWETHPLDIEELVKALQTLSRRGIGGIIVIERNTDLSEIVEVGVPLDAIISNELLVSLFLPYSPIHDGAAIIRKNRIATAGCFLPISLSSDLSRQYGTRHRAAIGITEETDAVALVVSEETSQISLVVAGRVTPQADMILLRQTLTRLFRRETRLPKNRKMQTLRRRFYATLSHIPGLSSLMKAIGPSGPSSRNHP
;
A
#
# COMPACT_ATOMS: atom_id res chain seq x y z
N MET A 1 -14.65 -39.87 -27.79
CA MET A 1 -13.78 -39.18 -26.81
C MET A 1 -13.06 -38.04 -27.53
N SER A 2 -13.46 -36.80 -27.32
CA SER A 2 -12.62 -35.64 -27.64
C SER A 2 -13.06 -34.50 -26.73
N GLY A 3 -12.23 -34.24 -25.73
CA GLY A 3 -12.52 -33.30 -24.66
C GLY A 3 -12.55 -31.88 -25.19
N LYS A 4 -13.69 -31.21 -25.07
CA LYS A 4 -13.76 -29.76 -25.16
C LYS A 4 -13.09 -29.21 -23.90
N ALA A 5 -11.84 -28.77 -24.03
CA ALA A 5 -11.22 -27.93 -23.03
C ALA A 5 -12.11 -26.70 -22.84
N LEU A 6 -12.75 -26.61 -21.68
CA LEU A 6 -13.42 -25.39 -21.23
C LEU A 6 -12.33 -24.34 -20.97
N PHE A 7 -11.95 -23.62 -22.02
CA PHE A 7 -11.27 -22.35 -21.87
C PHE A 7 -12.28 -21.39 -21.25
N PHE A 8 -12.16 -21.19 -19.93
CA PHE A 8 -12.92 -20.19 -19.21
C PHE A 8 -12.48 -18.81 -19.75
N SER A 9 -13.26 -18.30 -20.70
CA SER A 9 -13.19 -16.92 -21.18
C SER A 9 -13.72 -15.99 -20.08
N ALA A 10 -12.96 -15.81 -19.01
CA ALA A 10 -13.09 -14.62 -18.19
C ALA A 10 -12.34 -13.50 -18.92
N SER A 11 -13.02 -12.40 -19.18
CA SER A 11 -12.41 -11.32 -19.92
C SER A 11 -11.25 -10.70 -19.12
N PRO A 12 -10.07 -10.45 -19.72
CA PRO A 12 -8.92 -9.86 -19.01
C PRO A 12 -9.18 -8.47 -18.41
N TRP A 13 -10.27 -7.82 -18.81
CA TRP A 13 -10.63 -6.46 -18.42
C TRP A 13 -11.66 -6.38 -17.27
N GLU A 14 -12.15 -7.51 -16.76
CA GLU A 14 -13.08 -7.49 -15.63
C GLU A 14 -12.29 -7.13 -14.35
N THR A 15 -12.72 -6.10 -13.61
CA THR A 15 -12.06 -5.69 -12.37
C THR A 15 -12.23 -6.78 -11.33
N HIS A 16 -11.29 -7.73 -11.31
CA HIS A 16 -11.28 -8.79 -10.34
C HIS A 16 -11.04 -8.21 -8.94
N PRO A 17 -11.70 -8.77 -7.92
CA PRO A 17 -11.37 -8.46 -6.53
C PRO A 17 -9.88 -8.76 -6.29
N LEU A 18 -9.28 -8.05 -5.34
CA LEU A 18 -7.89 -8.25 -4.95
C LEU A 18 -7.63 -9.73 -4.60
N ASP A 19 -6.59 -10.34 -5.18
CA ASP A 19 -6.13 -11.70 -4.91
C ASP A 19 -5.42 -11.79 -3.56
N ILE A 20 -6.22 -11.70 -2.49
CA ILE A 20 -5.77 -11.70 -1.10
C ILE A 20 -5.01 -12.98 -0.74
N GLU A 21 -5.41 -14.13 -1.29
CA GLU A 21 -4.73 -15.39 -0.99
C GLU A 21 -3.29 -15.41 -1.50
N GLU A 22 -3.03 -14.89 -2.71
CA GLU A 22 -1.68 -14.81 -3.25
C GLU A 22 -0.81 -13.82 -2.46
N LEU A 23 -1.38 -12.71 -2.01
CA LEU A 23 -0.69 -11.76 -1.13
C LEU A 23 -0.31 -12.39 0.21
N VAL A 24 -1.23 -13.09 0.86
CA VAL A 24 -0.98 -13.70 2.16
C VAL A 24 0.05 -14.83 2.03
N LYS A 25 -0.04 -15.66 0.99
CA LYS A 25 0.99 -16.68 0.70
C LYS A 25 2.38 -16.06 0.49
N ALA A 26 2.46 -14.95 -0.24
CA ALA A 26 3.71 -14.23 -0.47
C ALA A 26 4.31 -13.72 0.85
N LEU A 27 3.50 -13.02 1.67
CA LEU A 27 3.95 -12.50 2.96
C LEU A 27 4.42 -13.62 3.90
N GLN A 28 3.69 -14.72 3.97
CA GLN A 28 4.10 -15.90 4.77
C GLN A 28 5.40 -16.52 4.25
N THR A 29 5.62 -16.52 2.93
CA THR A 29 6.84 -17.09 2.34
C THR A 29 8.04 -16.19 2.57
N LEU A 30 7.89 -14.87 2.40
CA LEU A 30 8.92 -13.88 2.72
C LEU A 30 9.31 -13.93 4.20
N SER A 31 8.30 -13.92 5.09
CA SER A 31 8.49 -14.01 6.55
C SER A 31 9.24 -15.28 6.94
N ARG A 32 8.80 -16.47 6.48
CA ARG A 32 9.50 -17.74 6.78
C ARG A 32 10.94 -17.79 6.29
N ARG A 33 11.27 -17.03 5.24
CA ARG A 33 12.62 -16.96 4.67
C ARG A 33 13.48 -15.84 5.27
N GLY A 34 12.94 -15.03 6.17
CA GLY A 34 13.64 -13.85 6.69
C GLY A 34 13.92 -12.79 5.64
N ILE A 35 13.09 -12.71 4.59
CA ILE A 35 13.27 -11.74 3.50
C ILE A 35 12.34 -10.55 3.74
N GLY A 36 12.94 -9.36 3.83
CA GLY A 36 12.19 -8.11 3.95
C GLY A 36 11.44 -7.76 2.66
N GLY A 37 10.26 -7.17 2.78
CA GLY A 37 9.45 -6.77 1.63
C GLY A 37 8.42 -5.71 1.96
N ILE A 38 7.99 -4.96 0.95
CA ILE A 38 6.94 -3.94 1.08
C ILE A 38 6.04 -3.94 -0.16
N ILE A 39 4.75 -4.23 0.06
CA ILE A 39 3.72 -4.25 -0.96
C ILE A 39 2.73 -3.14 -0.64
N VAL A 40 2.51 -2.21 -1.56
CA VAL A 40 1.55 -1.11 -1.42
C VAL A 40 0.39 -1.34 -2.36
N ILE A 41 -0.83 -1.32 -1.84
CA ILE A 41 -2.06 -1.55 -2.59
C ILE A 41 -2.77 -0.20 -2.76
N GLU A 42 -2.89 0.22 -4.02
CA GLU A 42 -3.60 1.42 -4.42
C GLU A 42 -5.11 1.29 -4.14
N ARG A 43 -5.71 2.40 -3.70
CA ARG A 43 -7.16 2.52 -3.49
C ARG A 43 -7.75 3.66 -4.33
N ASN A 44 -8.21 4.75 -3.72
CA ASN A 44 -8.82 5.84 -4.47
C ASN A 44 -7.81 6.84 -5.00
N THR A 45 -6.75 7.08 -4.23
CA THR A 45 -5.67 7.97 -4.61
C THR A 45 -4.76 7.26 -5.62
N ASP A 46 -4.59 7.87 -6.80
CA ASP A 46 -3.63 7.39 -7.78
C ASP A 46 -2.21 7.58 -7.26
N LEU A 47 -1.45 6.49 -7.19
CA LEU A 47 -0.09 6.51 -6.66
C LEU A 47 0.95 6.95 -7.69
N SER A 48 0.61 7.10 -8.97
CA SER A 48 1.60 7.43 -10.02
C SER A 48 2.21 8.82 -9.88
N GLU A 49 1.54 9.74 -9.18
CA GLU A 49 2.04 11.09 -8.91
C GLU A 49 2.91 11.17 -7.64
N ILE A 50 2.93 10.11 -6.82
CA ILE A 50 3.56 10.10 -5.48
C ILE A 50 4.75 9.16 -5.45
N VAL A 51 4.64 8.04 -6.17
CA VAL A 51 5.67 7.02 -6.23
C VAL A 51 6.68 7.39 -7.31
N GLU A 52 7.94 7.49 -6.92
CA GLU A 52 9.05 7.75 -7.84
C GLU A 52 9.57 6.41 -8.41
N VAL A 53 10.10 6.47 -9.64
CA VAL A 53 10.97 5.48 -10.31
C VAL A 53 10.74 4.01 -9.92
N GLY A 54 10.20 3.21 -10.83
CA GLY A 54 10.13 1.76 -10.69
C GLY A 54 10.10 1.06 -12.04
N VAL A 55 10.24 -0.27 -12.04
CA VAL A 55 10.14 -1.08 -13.26
C VAL A 55 8.68 -1.46 -13.49
N PRO A 56 8.04 -0.99 -14.58
CA PRO A 56 6.67 -1.38 -14.90
C PRO A 56 6.63 -2.88 -15.21
N LEU A 57 5.67 -3.58 -14.62
CA LEU A 57 5.49 -5.03 -14.76
C LEU A 57 4.16 -5.39 -15.41
N ASP A 58 3.09 -4.72 -14.99
CA ASP A 58 1.70 -5.05 -15.35
C ASP A 58 1.43 -6.58 -15.31
N ALA A 59 1.69 -7.20 -14.15
CA ALA A 59 1.64 -8.64 -13.98
C ALA A 59 0.46 -9.09 -13.10
N ILE A 60 0.03 -10.35 -13.29
CA ILE A 60 -0.91 -11.00 -12.37
C ILE A 60 -0.23 -11.17 -11.00
N ILE A 61 -1.00 -11.01 -9.92
CA ILE A 61 -0.52 -11.25 -8.56
C ILE A 61 -0.32 -12.76 -8.38
N SER A 62 0.92 -13.17 -8.10
CA SER A 62 1.22 -14.53 -7.65
C SER A 62 2.24 -14.50 -6.51
N ASN A 63 2.15 -15.51 -5.64
CA ASN A 63 3.14 -15.76 -4.60
C ASN A 63 4.57 -15.83 -5.17
N GLU A 64 4.76 -16.59 -6.24
CA GLU A 64 6.07 -16.81 -6.86
C GLU A 64 6.68 -15.51 -7.35
N LEU A 65 5.89 -14.66 -8.02
CA LEU A 65 6.37 -13.39 -8.53
C LEU A 65 6.68 -12.42 -7.39
N LEU A 66 5.76 -12.24 -6.43
CA LEU A 66 5.98 -11.35 -5.29
C LEU A 66 7.22 -11.76 -4.47
N VAL A 67 7.39 -13.05 -4.20
CA VAL A 67 8.59 -13.55 -3.51
C VAL A 67 9.84 -13.24 -4.33
N SER A 68 9.79 -13.45 -5.65
CA SER A 68 10.94 -13.22 -6.53
C SER A 68 11.37 -11.76 -6.57
N LEU A 69 10.41 -10.82 -6.53
CA LEU A 69 10.70 -9.40 -6.54
C LEU A 69 11.59 -8.99 -5.36
N PHE A 70 11.36 -9.54 -4.17
CA PHE A 70 12.07 -9.18 -2.94
C PHE A 70 13.31 -10.04 -2.63
N LEU A 71 13.71 -10.96 -3.52
CA LEU A 71 14.95 -11.71 -3.33
C LEU A 71 16.15 -10.75 -3.29
N PRO A 72 17.11 -10.87 -2.35
CA PRO A 72 18.20 -9.89 -2.19
C PRO A 72 19.09 -9.67 -3.43
N TYR A 73 19.11 -10.60 -4.36
CA TYR A 73 19.87 -10.53 -5.61
C TYR A 73 19.05 -10.00 -6.80
N SER A 74 17.74 -9.76 -6.63
CA SER A 74 16.90 -9.15 -7.66
C SER A 74 17.25 -7.66 -7.80
N PRO A 75 17.48 -7.11 -9.00
CA PRO A 75 17.77 -5.68 -9.16
C PRO A 75 16.68 -4.73 -8.66
N ILE A 76 15.46 -5.23 -8.43
CA ILE A 76 14.27 -4.45 -8.04
C ILE A 76 13.76 -4.80 -6.63
N HIS A 77 14.57 -5.50 -5.82
CA HIS A 77 14.21 -5.87 -4.45
C HIS A 77 14.25 -4.69 -3.47
N ASP A 78 15.01 -3.67 -3.80
CA ASP A 78 15.15 -2.46 -3.00
C ASP A 78 14.10 -1.43 -3.44
N GLY A 79 12.92 -1.54 -2.85
CA GLY A 79 11.77 -0.69 -3.14
C GLY A 79 10.44 -1.42 -2.95
N ALA A 80 9.35 -0.71 -3.26
CA ALA A 80 8.00 -1.24 -3.12
C ALA A 80 7.47 -1.88 -4.39
N ALA A 81 6.68 -2.95 -4.20
CA ALA A 81 5.78 -3.45 -5.22
C ALA A 81 4.43 -2.73 -5.10
N ILE A 82 3.96 -2.12 -6.19
CA ILE A 82 2.69 -1.39 -6.22
C ILE A 82 1.63 -2.25 -6.89
N ILE A 83 0.54 -2.50 -6.18
CA ILE A 83 -0.63 -3.22 -6.67
C ILE A 83 -1.72 -2.23 -7.05
N ARG A 84 -2.19 -2.32 -8.30
CA ARG A 84 -3.27 -1.50 -8.85
C ARG A 84 -4.22 -2.41 -9.60
N LYS A 85 -5.52 -2.29 -9.30
CA LYS A 85 -6.60 -3.04 -9.99
C LYS A 85 -6.31 -4.55 -10.11
N ASN A 86 -5.91 -5.17 -9.00
CA ASN A 86 -5.56 -6.60 -8.94
C ASN A 86 -4.35 -7.02 -9.81
N ARG A 87 -3.42 -6.09 -10.09
CA ARG A 87 -2.20 -6.36 -10.84
C ARG A 87 -0.99 -5.74 -10.14
N ILE A 88 0.16 -6.38 -10.25
CA ILE A 88 1.44 -5.78 -9.86
C ILE A 88 1.81 -4.80 -10.97
N ALA A 89 1.54 -3.52 -10.75
CA ALA A 89 1.74 -2.49 -11.76
C ALA A 89 3.22 -2.18 -11.99
N THR A 90 3.96 -2.04 -10.89
CA THR A 90 5.38 -1.68 -10.89
C THR A 90 6.05 -2.23 -9.63
N ALA A 91 7.37 -2.42 -9.67
CA ALA A 91 8.19 -2.85 -8.55
C ALA A 91 9.51 -2.08 -8.47
N GLY A 92 10.22 -2.19 -7.34
CA GLY A 92 11.43 -1.40 -7.10
C GLY A 92 11.16 0.10 -6.95
N CYS A 93 9.97 0.45 -6.46
CA CYS A 93 9.53 1.84 -6.34
C CYS A 93 10.06 2.52 -5.09
N PHE A 94 10.52 3.76 -5.22
CA PHE A 94 10.86 4.60 -4.07
C PHE A 94 9.60 5.27 -3.52
N LEU A 95 9.43 5.20 -2.21
CA LEU A 95 8.28 5.75 -1.49
C LEU A 95 8.71 6.92 -0.60
N PRO A 96 7.82 7.89 -0.33
CA PRO A 96 8.05 8.89 0.68
C PRO A 96 8.27 8.22 2.05
N ILE A 97 9.30 8.67 2.77
CA ILE A 97 9.66 8.15 4.09
C ILE A 97 9.09 9.09 5.15
N SER A 98 8.33 8.55 6.11
CA SER A 98 7.88 9.33 7.26
C SER A 98 9.07 9.72 8.16
N LEU A 99 9.13 11.00 8.53
CA LEU A 99 10.18 11.58 9.38
C LEU A 99 9.71 11.80 10.83
N SER A 100 8.56 11.27 11.23
CA SER A 100 8.04 11.47 12.57
C SER A 100 8.98 10.85 13.62
N SER A 101 9.38 11.66 14.60
CA SER A 101 10.42 11.35 15.59
C SER A 101 10.10 10.14 16.48
N ASP A 102 8.80 9.90 16.73
CA ASP A 102 8.31 8.79 17.56
C ASP A 102 8.56 7.40 16.94
N LEU A 103 8.81 7.32 15.63
CA LEU A 103 9.01 6.06 14.91
C LEU A 103 10.47 5.58 14.90
N SER A 104 11.41 6.47 15.22
CA SER A 104 12.81 6.36 14.82
C SER A 104 13.60 5.17 15.39
N ARG A 105 13.14 4.54 16.48
CA ARG A 105 13.87 3.43 17.14
C ARG A 105 13.33 2.02 16.88
N GLN A 106 12.08 1.87 16.45
CA GLN A 106 11.45 0.53 16.34
C GLN A 106 11.26 0.07 14.89
N TYR A 107 11.27 0.99 13.93
CA TYR A 107 10.86 0.71 12.56
C TYR A 107 11.97 1.04 11.56
N GLY A 108 12.38 0.04 10.78
CA GLY A 108 13.32 0.19 9.66
C GLY A 108 12.77 1.00 8.49
N THR A 109 13.59 1.19 7.44
CA THR A 109 13.26 2.02 6.25
C THR A 109 11.98 1.60 5.55
N ARG A 110 11.75 0.30 5.32
CA ARG A 110 10.51 -0.22 4.70
C ARG A 110 9.26 0.12 5.51
N HIS A 111 9.34 0.07 6.84
CA HIS A 111 8.22 0.48 7.69
C HIS A 111 7.97 1.98 7.60
N ARG A 112 9.02 2.80 7.65
CA ARG A 112 8.90 4.25 7.50
C ARG A 112 8.37 4.66 6.12
N ALA A 113 8.71 3.91 5.08
CA ALA A 113 8.16 4.04 3.73
C ALA A 113 6.67 3.72 3.68
N ALA A 114 6.26 2.59 4.28
CA ALA A 114 4.85 2.21 4.38
C ALA A 114 4.03 3.24 5.19
N ILE A 115 4.61 3.82 6.24
CA ILE A 115 3.96 4.87 7.01
C ILE A 115 3.82 6.12 6.16
N GLY A 116 4.90 6.61 5.55
CA GLY A 116 4.88 7.84 4.74
C GLY A 116 3.87 7.77 3.60
N ILE A 117 3.85 6.67 2.83
CA ILE A 117 2.88 6.53 1.73
C ILE A 117 1.43 6.46 2.21
N THR A 118 1.18 5.87 3.39
CA THR A 118 -0.20 5.74 3.93
C THR A 118 -0.63 6.93 4.77
N GLU A 119 0.27 7.84 5.16
CA GLU A 119 -0.08 9.14 5.74
C GLU A 119 -0.63 10.09 4.66
N GLU A 120 -0.04 10.06 3.46
CA GLU A 120 -0.39 10.95 2.34
C GLU A 120 -1.55 10.42 1.47
N THR A 121 -1.88 9.13 1.59
CA THR A 121 -2.85 8.46 0.70
C THR A 121 -3.80 7.53 1.45
N ASP A 122 -4.85 7.07 0.77
CA ASP A 122 -5.73 6.03 1.30
C ASP A 122 -5.23 4.60 1.02
N ALA A 123 -3.99 4.45 0.55
CA ALA A 123 -3.38 3.16 0.26
C ALA A 123 -3.24 2.30 1.52
N VAL A 124 -3.07 1.00 1.29
CA VAL A 124 -2.78 0.00 2.32
C VAL A 124 -1.40 -0.57 2.03
N ALA A 125 -0.52 -0.62 3.01
CA ALA A 125 0.79 -1.23 2.86
C ALA A 125 0.95 -2.48 3.72
N LEU A 126 1.59 -3.50 3.16
CA LEU A 126 1.94 -4.75 3.80
C LEU A 126 3.47 -4.84 3.84
N VAL A 127 4.04 -5.01 5.02
CA VAL A 127 5.48 -5.00 5.25
C VAL A 127 5.91 -6.30 5.89
N VAL A 128 7.04 -6.85 5.45
CA VAL A 128 7.78 -7.91 6.15
C VAL A 128 9.09 -7.31 6.64
N SER A 129 9.34 -7.40 7.94
CA SER A 129 10.60 -7.00 8.55
C SER A 129 11.70 -7.98 8.16
N GLU A 130 12.83 -7.47 7.66
CA GLU A 130 14.02 -8.29 7.41
C GLU A 130 14.67 -8.76 8.71
N GLU A 131 14.63 -7.92 9.76
CA GLU A 131 15.28 -8.21 11.04
C GLU A 131 14.49 -9.19 11.90
N THR A 132 13.15 -9.06 11.91
CA THR A 132 12.29 -9.82 12.83
C THR A 132 11.38 -10.82 12.12
N SER A 133 11.38 -10.83 10.77
CA SER A 133 10.44 -11.60 9.96
C SER A 133 8.96 -11.27 10.22
N GLN A 134 8.66 -10.25 11.01
CA GLN A 134 7.30 -9.88 11.38
C GLN A 134 6.57 -9.28 10.17
N ILE A 135 5.33 -9.73 9.95
CA ILE A 135 4.41 -9.16 8.98
C ILE A 135 3.63 -8.03 9.66
N SER A 136 3.51 -6.89 8.99
CA SER A 136 2.81 -5.71 9.47
C SER A 136 1.86 -5.15 8.41
N LEU A 137 0.67 -4.75 8.84
CA LEU A 137 -0.28 -3.97 8.06
C LEU A 137 -0.14 -2.50 8.42
N VAL A 138 -0.03 -1.61 7.44
CA VAL A 138 0.04 -0.17 7.65
C VAL A 138 -1.12 0.51 6.93
N VAL A 139 -1.90 1.29 7.68
CA VAL A 139 -3.06 2.05 7.18
C VAL A 139 -3.10 3.39 7.90
N ALA A 140 -3.21 4.49 7.14
CA ALA A 140 -3.27 5.84 7.71
C ALA A 140 -2.12 6.12 8.70
N GLY A 141 -0.89 5.73 8.33
CA GLY A 141 0.31 5.87 9.16
C GLY A 141 0.40 4.91 10.37
N ARG A 142 -0.62 4.10 10.64
CA ARG A 142 -0.63 3.18 11.79
C ARG A 142 -0.14 1.79 11.41
N VAL A 143 0.92 1.34 12.07
CA VAL A 143 1.47 -0.02 11.92
C VAL A 143 0.75 -0.98 12.87
N THR A 144 0.25 -2.10 12.34
CA THR A 144 -0.39 -3.17 13.11
C THR A 144 0.29 -4.51 12.78
N PRO A 145 1.06 -5.09 13.71
CA PRO A 145 1.63 -6.43 13.54
C PRO A 145 0.56 -7.48 13.26
N GLN A 146 0.89 -8.45 12.40
CA GLN A 146 -0.02 -9.51 11.95
C GLN A 146 0.57 -10.88 12.32
N ALA A 147 0.21 -11.37 13.51
CA ALA A 147 0.60 -12.71 13.96
C ALA A 147 -0.34 -13.81 13.41
N ASP A 148 -1.60 -13.46 13.13
CA ASP A 148 -2.62 -14.38 12.62
C ASP A 148 -3.00 -14.04 11.18
N MET A 149 -2.68 -14.96 10.26
CA MET A 149 -2.95 -14.81 8.83
C MET A 149 -4.44 -14.96 8.49
N ILE A 150 -5.24 -15.59 9.35
CA ILE A 150 -6.70 -15.62 9.21
C ILE A 150 -7.25 -14.21 9.47
N LEU A 151 -6.80 -13.56 10.54
CA LEU A 151 -7.21 -12.19 10.86
C LEU A 151 -6.74 -11.20 9.79
N LEU A 152 -5.53 -11.36 9.25
CA LEU A 152 -5.04 -10.55 8.13
C LEU A 152 -5.94 -10.69 6.90
N ARG A 153 -6.28 -11.93 6.49
CA ARG A 153 -7.21 -12.18 5.37
C ARG A 153 -8.55 -11.49 5.57
N GLN A 154 -9.14 -11.62 6.77
CA GLN A 154 -10.42 -10.99 7.09
C GLN A 154 -10.33 -9.45 7.04
N THR A 155 -9.22 -8.89 7.53
CA THR A 155 -8.97 -7.46 7.52
C THR A 155 -8.84 -6.93 6.10
N LEU A 156 -8.02 -7.56 5.26
CA LEU A 156 -7.88 -7.21 3.84
C LEU A 156 -9.21 -7.36 3.09
N THR A 157 -9.95 -8.45 3.33
CA THR A 157 -11.27 -8.66 2.72
C THR A 157 -12.21 -7.50 3.08
N ARG A 158 -12.20 -7.05 4.34
CA ARG A 158 -13.05 -5.93 4.77
C ARG A 158 -12.64 -4.60 4.14
N LEU A 159 -11.33 -4.32 4.07
CA LEU A 159 -10.80 -3.10 3.48
C LEU A 159 -11.15 -3.00 1.99
N PHE A 160 -11.01 -4.10 1.24
CA PHE A 160 -11.18 -4.10 -0.21
C PHE A 160 -12.60 -4.49 -0.69
N ARG A 161 -13.47 -4.98 0.20
CA ARG A 161 -14.91 -5.20 -0.11
C ARG A 161 -15.74 -3.92 -0.12
N ARG A 162 -15.32 -2.86 0.59
CA ARG A 162 -16.05 -1.57 0.64
C ARG A 162 -15.86 -0.71 -0.61
N GLU A 163 -14.75 -0.87 -1.33
CA GLU A 163 -14.40 -0.05 -2.50
C GLU A 163 -15.32 -0.30 -3.71
N THR A 164 -15.97 -1.46 -3.79
CA THR A 164 -16.91 -1.79 -4.87
C THR A 164 -18.28 -1.12 -4.75
N ARG A 165 -18.57 -0.36 -3.68
CA ARG A 165 -19.92 0.17 -3.39
C ARG A 165 -20.07 1.69 -3.30
N LEU A 166 -19.02 2.51 -3.51
CA LEU A 166 -19.14 3.97 -3.42
C LEU A 166 -19.03 4.64 -4.80
N PRO A 167 -20.06 5.36 -5.29
CA PRO A 167 -19.95 6.16 -6.50
C PRO A 167 -19.04 7.39 -6.23
N LYS A 168 -17.96 7.53 -7.00
CA LYS A 168 -16.97 8.61 -6.86
C LYS A 168 -17.58 9.99 -7.20
N ASN A 169 -17.72 10.87 -6.22
CA ASN A 169 -18.08 12.27 -6.47
C ASN A 169 -16.81 13.11 -6.79
N ARG A 170 -16.43 13.12 -8.08
CA ARG A 170 -15.21 13.75 -8.63
C ARG A 170 -15.06 15.24 -8.29
N LYS A 171 -16.15 15.98 -8.04
CA LYS A 171 -16.10 17.45 -7.86
C LYS A 171 -15.34 17.88 -6.60
N MET A 172 -15.44 17.13 -5.50
CA MET A 172 -14.87 17.54 -4.21
C MET A 172 -13.34 17.39 -4.15
N GLN A 173 -12.79 16.42 -4.87
CA GLN A 173 -11.34 16.16 -4.92
C GLN A 173 -10.59 17.21 -5.76
N THR A 174 -11.18 17.65 -6.87
CA THR A 174 -10.61 18.73 -7.71
C THR A 174 -10.60 20.06 -6.97
N LEU A 175 -11.65 20.35 -6.19
CA LEU A 175 -11.74 21.55 -5.36
C LEU A 175 -10.66 21.58 -4.28
N ARG A 176 -10.40 20.45 -3.61
CA ARG A 176 -9.31 20.34 -2.63
C ARG A 176 -7.93 20.49 -3.26
N ARG A 177 -7.65 19.81 -4.38
CA ARG A 177 -6.36 19.94 -5.10
C ARG A 177 -6.10 21.38 -5.54
N ARG A 178 -7.11 22.07 -6.08
CA ARG A 178 -6.99 23.48 -6.49
C ARG A 178 -6.80 24.42 -5.29
N PHE A 179 -7.51 24.18 -4.20
CA PHE A 179 -7.38 24.96 -2.98
C PHE A 179 -5.95 24.87 -2.42
N TYR A 180 -5.39 23.66 -2.26
CA TYR A 180 -4.03 23.48 -1.74
C TYR A 180 -2.93 23.98 -2.68
N ALA A 181 -3.09 23.81 -4.00
CA ALA A 181 -2.14 24.34 -4.98
C ALA A 181 -2.05 25.87 -4.94
N THR A 182 -3.19 26.56 -4.76
CA THR A 182 -3.23 28.03 -4.72
C THR A 182 -2.66 28.58 -3.41
N LEU A 183 -2.85 27.85 -2.30
CA LEU A 183 -2.40 28.26 -0.97
C LEU A 183 -0.89 28.03 -0.73
N SER A 184 -0.28 27.06 -1.41
CA SER A 184 1.14 26.73 -1.29
C SER A 184 2.11 27.84 -1.72
N HIS A 185 1.63 28.85 -2.47
CA HIS A 185 2.44 29.95 -2.98
C HIS A 185 2.29 31.25 -2.17
N ILE A 186 1.49 31.26 -1.10
CA ILE A 186 1.28 32.44 -0.26
C ILE A 186 2.23 32.39 0.95
N PRO A 187 3.22 33.29 1.07
CA PRO A 187 4.15 33.31 2.19
C PRO A 187 3.41 33.53 3.52
N GLY A 188 3.69 32.69 4.52
CA GLY A 188 3.13 32.82 5.88
C GLY A 188 1.87 31.99 6.18
N LEU A 189 1.28 31.30 5.20
CA LEU A 189 0.10 30.45 5.43
C LEU A 189 0.40 28.99 5.81
N SER A 190 1.68 28.61 5.94
CA SER A 190 2.09 27.24 6.30
C SER A 190 1.54 26.77 7.64
N SER A 191 1.45 27.65 8.65
CA SER A 191 0.85 27.35 9.95
C SER A 191 -0.69 27.23 9.89
N LEU A 192 -1.36 27.94 8.97
CA LEU A 192 -2.81 27.84 8.77
C LEU A 192 -3.18 26.52 8.07
N MET A 193 -2.33 26.06 7.14
CA MET A 193 -2.49 24.77 6.46
C MET A 193 -2.42 23.57 7.42
N LYS A 194 -1.61 23.66 8.50
CA LYS A 194 -1.55 22.65 9.57
C LYS A 194 -2.85 22.54 10.39
N ALA A 195 -3.64 23.61 10.49
CA ALA A 195 -4.89 23.62 11.26
C ALA A 195 -6.12 23.12 10.47
N ILE A 196 -6.05 23.13 9.13
CA ILE A 196 -7.15 22.76 8.22
C ILE A 196 -6.88 21.40 7.52
N GLY A 197 -5.69 20.83 7.73
CA GLY A 197 -5.37 19.45 7.35
C GLY A 197 -6.33 18.44 8.02
N PRO A 198 -6.49 17.23 7.44
CA PRO A 198 -7.45 16.26 7.95
C PRO A 198 -7.14 15.95 9.42
N SER A 199 -8.12 16.22 10.30
CA SER A 199 -8.02 15.98 11.73
C SER A 199 -7.90 14.48 12.02
N GLY A 200 -6.71 14.07 12.46
CA GLY A 200 -6.54 12.85 13.26
C GLY A 200 -7.19 13.03 14.65
N PRO A 201 -7.60 11.94 15.33
CA PRO A 201 -8.48 12.01 16.48
C PRO A 201 -7.80 12.65 17.69
N SER A 202 -8.53 13.52 18.37
CA SER A 202 -8.16 14.08 19.67
C SER A 202 -8.18 12.99 20.75
N SER A 203 -7.25 13.04 21.69
CA SER A 203 -7.64 12.96 23.11
C SER A 203 -6.59 13.58 24.02
N ARG A 204 -7.08 14.46 24.89
CA ARG A 204 -6.38 15.13 25.99
C ARG A 204 -6.13 14.17 27.16
N ASN A 205 -5.00 14.40 27.85
CA ASN A 205 -4.75 14.51 29.29
C ASN A 205 -5.24 13.46 30.33
N HIS A 206 -4.24 12.89 31.04
CA HIS A 206 -4.02 12.87 32.51
C HIS A 206 -4.98 12.08 33.42
N PRO A 207 -4.59 11.71 34.66
CA PRO A 207 -3.66 12.34 35.62
C PRO A 207 -2.19 11.97 35.46
#